data_AF-A0A9K3EHE3-F1
#
_entry.id   AF-A0A9K3EHE3-F1
#
_cell.length_a   1.000
_cell.length_b   1.000
_cell.length_c   1.000
_cell.angle_alpha   90.00
_cell.angle_beta   90.00
_cell.angle_gamma   90.00
#
_symmetry.space_group_name_H-M   'P 1'
#
loop_
_entity.id
_entity.type
_entity.pdbx_description
1 polymer ?
#
loop_
_entity_poly.entity_id
_entity_poly.type
_entity_poly.pdbx_seq_one_letter_code
_entity_poly.pdbx_strand_id
1 'polypeptide(L)'
;MGLETQPKNPNSPSSTTTTTTTKKLTLIPLIFLIYFEVAGGPYGEEPAVQAAGPLLAILGFLIFPFIWSIPEALVTAELSTTFPGNGGFVIWAHKAFGPFCGSLMGCWKFLTGVVNTAAFPILCVDYMKKLFPVFASGLPRTLAILLSTVILSFVNYTGLNIVGLAAIGLGVVSLFPFVIMSIMAVPQIRPHR
;
A
#
# COMPACT_ATOMS: atom_id res chain seq x y z
N MET A 1 -45.67 -26.25 39.79
CA MET A 1 -45.58 -25.32 38.63
C MET A 1 -44.48 -25.86 37.74
N GLY A 2 -44.87 -26.57 36.69
CA GLY A 2 -43.94 -27.27 35.80
C GLY A 2 -43.23 -26.31 34.85
N LEU A 3 -42.02 -26.68 34.45
CA LEU A 3 -41.37 -26.18 33.25
C LEU A 3 -40.86 -27.39 32.48
N GLU A 4 -41.48 -27.57 31.32
CA GLU A 4 -41.39 -28.70 30.42
C GLU A 4 -39.98 -28.85 29.82
N THR A 5 -39.43 -30.06 29.93
CA THR A 5 -38.29 -30.50 29.11
C THR A 5 -38.78 -30.80 27.70
N GLN A 6 -38.51 -29.89 26.76
CA GLN A 6 -38.75 -30.09 25.33
C GLN A 6 -37.91 -31.28 24.79
N PRO A 7 -38.49 -32.23 24.03
CA PRO A 7 -37.74 -33.34 23.46
C PRO A 7 -36.89 -32.87 22.27
N LYS A 8 -35.61 -33.28 22.27
CA LYS A 8 -34.66 -33.04 21.18
C LYS A 8 -35.09 -33.81 19.93
N ASN A 9 -35.57 -33.08 18.93
CA ASN A 9 -35.97 -33.61 17.62
C ASN A 9 -34.74 -34.21 16.88
N PRO A 10 -34.74 -35.48 16.41
CA PRO A 10 -33.56 -36.11 15.80
C PRO A 10 -33.23 -35.63 14.38
N ASN A 11 -34.06 -34.81 13.74
CA ASN A 11 -33.97 -34.52 12.31
C ASN A 11 -33.52 -33.09 11.97
N SER A 12 -32.49 -32.59 12.64
CA SER A 12 -31.84 -31.36 12.16
C SER A 12 -30.74 -31.74 11.16
N PRO A 13 -30.78 -31.28 9.90
CA PRO A 13 -29.72 -31.55 8.95
C PRO A 13 -28.43 -30.95 9.52
N SER A 14 -27.44 -31.82 9.74
CA SER A 14 -26.09 -31.43 10.10
C SER A 14 -25.61 -30.38 9.11
N SER A 15 -25.57 -29.13 9.55
CA SER A 15 -24.95 -28.03 8.82
C SER A 15 -23.48 -28.36 8.69
N THR A 16 -23.15 -29.03 7.58
CA THR A 16 -21.78 -29.21 7.13
C THR A 16 -21.28 -27.80 6.87
N THR A 17 -20.61 -27.24 7.87
CA THR A 17 -19.93 -25.96 7.75
C THR A 17 -18.76 -26.26 6.85
N THR A 18 -18.97 -26.10 5.54
CA THR A 18 -17.91 -26.07 4.55
C THR A 18 -16.99 -24.95 5.00
N THR A 19 -15.91 -25.29 5.70
CA THR A 19 -14.82 -24.37 6.00
C THR A 19 -14.24 -23.96 4.66
N THR A 20 -14.75 -22.87 4.10
CA THR A 20 -14.13 -22.15 3.01
C THR A 20 -12.74 -21.80 3.51
N THR A 21 -11.75 -22.57 3.08
CA THR A 21 -10.33 -22.23 3.24
C THR A 21 -10.09 -20.92 2.52
N THR A 22 -10.22 -19.82 3.25
CA THR A 22 -9.84 -18.48 2.81
C THR A 22 -8.38 -18.58 2.40
N LYS A 23 -8.08 -18.36 1.11
CA LYS A 23 -6.71 -18.37 0.60
C LYS A 23 -5.93 -17.30 1.37
N LYS A 24 -5.10 -17.72 2.32
CA LYS A 24 -4.26 -16.82 3.10
C LYS A 24 -3.16 -16.32 2.18
N LEU A 25 -3.01 -15.01 2.08
CA LEU A 25 -1.89 -14.41 1.38
C LEU A 25 -0.60 -14.84 2.07
N THR A 26 0.39 -15.33 1.31
CA THR A 26 1.70 -15.69 1.86
C THR A 26 2.46 -14.45 2.32
N LEU A 27 3.34 -14.60 3.33
CA LEU A 27 4.06 -13.50 3.99
C LEU A 27 4.81 -12.58 3.01
N ILE A 28 5.49 -13.15 2.00
CA ILE A 28 6.29 -12.37 1.06
C ILE A 28 5.40 -11.45 0.19
N PRO A 29 4.38 -11.95 -0.52
CA PRO A 29 3.39 -11.09 -1.16
C PRO A 29 2.76 -10.06 -0.22
N LEU A 30 2.50 -10.42 1.04
CA LEU A 30 1.95 -9.46 2.01
C LEU A 30 2.91 -8.30 2.28
N ILE A 31 4.21 -8.57 2.49
CA ILE A 31 5.23 -7.53 2.68
C ILE A 31 5.31 -6.61 1.47
N PHE A 32 5.35 -7.18 0.26
CA PHE A 32 5.41 -6.37 -0.96
C PHE A 32 4.13 -5.58 -1.18
N LEU A 33 2.96 -6.12 -0.88
CA LEU A 33 1.70 -5.36 -0.97
C LEU A 33 1.68 -4.19 0.01
N ILE A 34 2.13 -4.38 1.26
CA ILE A 34 2.23 -3.29 2.24
C ILE A 34 3.25 -2.25 1.77
N TYR A 35 4.41 -2.69 1.27
CA TYR A 35 5.43 -1.81 0.71
C TYR A 35 4.86 -0.95 -0.42
N PHE A 36 4.15 -1.55 -1.39
CA PHE A 36 3.56 -0.82 -2.51
C PHE A 36 2.33 0.01 -2.18
N GLU A 37 1.63 -0.29 -1.08
CA GLU A 37 0.56 0.57 -0.58
C GLU A 37 1.11 1.93 -0.11
N VAL A 38 2.29 1.90 0.55
CA VAL A 38 2.88 3.06 1.21
C VAL A 38 3.94 3.75 0.32
N ALA A 39 4.68 2.98 -0.48
CA ALA A 39 5.83 3.45 -1.25
C ALA A 39 5.85 2.85 -2.67
N GLY A 40 6.04 3.69 -3.68
CA GLY A 40 6.18 3.27 -5.08
C GLY A 40 7.61 2.95 -5.53
N GLY A 41 8.57 2.91 -4.58
CA GLY A 41 10.01 3.00 -4.86
C GLY A 41 10.55 4.42 -4.58
N PRO A 42 11.86 4.66 -4.82
CA PRO A 42 12.53 5.94 -4.53
C PRO A 42 12.20 7.07 -5.55
N TYR A 43 11.12 6.91 -6.30
CA TYR A 43 10.64 7.86 -7.30
C TYR A 43 9.78 8.95 -6.62
N GLY A 44 10.01 10.21 -6.94
CA GLY A 44 9.31 11.35 -6.33
C GLY A 44 10.10 12.01 -5.20
N GLU A 45 11.24 11.44 -4.81
CA GLU A 45 12.14 12.01 -3.81
C GLU A 45 13.07 13.09 -4.41
N GLU A 46 13.19 13.15 -5.74
CA GLU A 46 14.10 14.06 -6.43
C GLU A 46 13.85 15.55 -6.13
N PRO A 47 12.60 16.04 -6.06
CA PRO A 47 12.32 17.42 -5.66
C PRO A 47 12.75 17.71 -4.21
N ALA A 48 12.63 16.74 -3.30
CA ALA A 48 13.05 16.89 -1.92
C ALA A 48 14.57 17.02 -1.81
N VAL A 49 15.32 16.20 -2.55
CA VAL A 49 16.79 16.30 -2.63
C VAL A 49 17.21 17.59 -3.32
N GLN A 50 16.52 18.02 -4.38
CA GLN A 50 16.84 19.26 -5.09
C GLN A 50 16.60 20.51 -4.21
N ALA A 51 15.57 20.51 -3.37
CA ALA A 51 15.23 21.64 -2.52
C ALA A 51 16.08 21.70 -1.23
N ALA A 52 16.28 20.59 -0.54
CA ALA A 52 16.98 20.53 0.75
C ALA A 52 18.48 20.24 0.62
N GLY A 53 18.93 19.73 -0.52
CA GLY A 53 20.29 19.26 -0.73
C GLY A 53 20.51 17.82 -0.21
N PRO A 54 21.58 17.14 -0.66
CA PRO A 54 21.78 15.70 -0.40
C PRO A 54 21.90 15.36 1.08
N LEU A 55 22.63 16.17 1.86
CA LEU A 55 22.91 15.89 3.27
C LEU A 55 21.64 15.95 4.13
N LEU A 56 20.82 16.99 3.96
CA LEU A 56 19.58 17.15 4.72
C LEU A 56 18.53 16.11 4.31
N ALA A 57 18.45 15.76 3.03
CA ALA A 57 17.56 14.70 2.56
C ALA A 57 17.92 13.35 3.19
N ILE A 58 19.20 12.94 3.14
CA ILE A 58 19.67 11.68 3.74
C ILE A 58 19.40 11.67 5.26
N LEU A 59 19.71 12.76 5.95
CA LEU A 59 19.47 12.86 7.39
C LEU A 59 17.97 12.75 7.71
N GLY A 60 17.11 13.37 6.90
CA GLY A 60 15.65 13.23 6.98
C GLY A 60 15.20 11.78 6.84
N PHE A 61 15.64 11.08 5.77
CA PHE A 61 15.31 9.67 5.55
C PHE A 61 15.86 8.75 6.64
N LEU A 62 16.96 9.12 7.30
CA LEU A 62 17.53 8.32 8.37
C LEU A 62 16.79 8.53 9.69
N ILE A 63 16.46 9.77 10.06
CA ILE A 63 15.87 10.09 11.36
C ILE A 63 14.36 9.84 11.38
N PHE A 64 13.66 10.20 10.30
CA PHE A 64 12.20 10.19 10.23
C PHE A 64 11.56 8.83 10.54
N PRO A 65 12.10 7.68 10.04
CA PRO A 65 11.54 6.37 10.34
C PRO A 65 11.60 6.01 11.83
N PHE A 66 12.64 6.42 12.57
CA PHE A 66 12.76 6.10 13.99
C PHE A 66 11.81 6.92 14.86
N ILE A 67 11.56 8.17 14.49
CA ILE A 67 10.67 9.05 15.25
C ILE A 67 9.20 8.72 14.97
N TRP A 68 8.87 8.36 13.73
CA TRP A 68 7.47 8.21 13.31
C TRP A 68 7.09 6.78 12.94
N SER A 69 7.76 6.18 11.94
CA SER A 69 7.33 4.91 11.36
C SER A 69 7.46 3.71 12.30
N ILE A 70 8.55 3.63 13.08
CA ILE A 70 8.77 2.51 14.03
C ILE A 70 7.73 2.53 15.17
N PRO A 71 7.51 3.66 15.87
CA PRO A 71 6.44 3.74 16.87
C PRO A 71 5.06 3.43 16.30
N GLU A 72 4.73 3.97 15.12
CA GLU A 72 3.45 3.73 14.46
C GLU A 72 3.25 2.25 14.10
N ALA A 73 4.30 1.59 13.59
CA ALA A 73 4.28 0.17 13.27
C ALA A 73 4.10 -0.71 14.51
N LEU A 74 4.74 -0.37 15.63
CA LEU A 74 4.59 -1.09 16.89
C LEU A 74 3.16 -0.96 17.44
N VAL A 75 2.60 0.25 17.46
CA VAL A 75 1.20 0.46 17.88
C VAL A 75 0.24 -0.31 16.98
N THR A 76 0.47 -0.27 15.67
CA THR A 76 -0.31 -1.02 14.67
C THR A 76 -0.22 -2.53 14.90
N ALA A 77 0.96 -3.05 15.23
CA ALA A 77 1.16 -4.47 15.55
C ALA A 77 0.38 -4.90 16.80
N GLU A 78 0.48 -4.14 17.89
CA GLU A 78 -0.24 -4.41 19.15
C GLU A 78 -1.77 -4.34 18.99
N LEU A 79 -2.27 -3.37 18.21
CA LEU A 79 -3.70 -3.25 17.94
C LEU A 79 -4.21 -4.35 17.00
N SER A 80 -3.39 -4.77 16.03
CA SER A 80 -3.73 -5.86 15.10
C SER A 80 -3.83 -7.21 15.80
N THR A 81 -3.00 -7.47 16.81
CA THR A 81 -3.07 -8.70 17.63
C THR A 81 -4.22 -8.65 18.64
N THR A 82 -4.51 -7.46 19.19
CA THR A 82 -5.57 -7.28 20.19
C THR A 82 -6.98 -7.36 19.59
N PHE A 83 -7.16 -6.83 18.37
CA PHE A 83 -8.46 -6.82 17.68
C PHE A 83 -8.41 -7.59 16.34
N PRO A 84 -8.51 -8.93 16.38
CA PRO A 84 -8.49 -9.74 15.16
C PRO A 84 -9.78 -9.53 14.35
N GLY A 85 -9.71 -8.66 13.35
CA GLY A 85 -10.82 -8.39 12.42
C GLY A 85 -10.34 -7.73 11.14
N ASN A 86 -11.03 -7.99 10.03
CA ASN A 86 -10.66 -7.51 8.69
C ASN A 86 -10.87 -5.99 8.47
N GLY A 87 -11.08 -5.20 9.53
CA GLY A 87 -11.36 -3.76 9.44
C GLY A 87 -10.26 -2.85 9.98
N GLY A 88 -9.14 -3.40 10.46
CA GLY A 88 -7.93 -2.65 10.85
C GLY A 88 -8.21 -1.39 11.66
N PHE A 89 -7.67 -0.26 11.19
CA PHE A 89 -7.78 1.06 11.84
C PHE A 89 -9.22 1.51 12.11
N VAL A 90 -10.20 1.15 11.27
CA VAL A 90 -11.63 1.47 11.50
C VAL A 90 -12.15 0.78 12.75
N ILE A 91 -11.77 -0.49 12.96
CA ILE A 91 -12.18 -1.25 14.16
C ILE A 91 -11.50 -0.68 15.40
N TRP A 92 -10.23 -0.31 15.30
CA TRP A 92 -9.50 0.27 16.44
C TRP A 92 -10.12 1.60 16.88
N ALA A 93 -10.41 2.48 15.93
CA ALA A 93 -11.08 3.76 16.20
C ALA A 93 -12.51 3.58 16.71
N HIS A 94 -13.25 2.60 16.16
CA HIS A 94 -14.59 2.27 16.64
C HIS A 94 -14.56 1.80 18.11
N LYS A 95 -13.58 0.96 18.47
CA LYS A 95 -13.44 0.43 19.83
C LYS A 95 -12.95 1.47 20.83
N ALA A 96 -12.09 2.40 20.42
CA ALA A 96 -11.53 3.42 21.31
C ALA A 96 -12.46 4.63 21.50
N PHE A 97 -13.10 5.12 20.42
CA PHE A 97 -13.81 6.41 20.41
C PHE A 97 -15.28 6.31 20.01
N GLY A 98 -15.77 5.11 19.66
CA GLY A 98 -17.17 4.88 19.30
C GLY A 98 -17.45 4.94 17.79
N PRO A 99 -18.72 4.68 17.38
CA PRO A 99 -19.10 4.39 15.99
C PRO A 99 -18.90 5.55 15.01
N PHE A 100 -19.03 6.79 15.50
CA PHE A 100 -18.80 7.97 14.68
C PHE A 100 -17.34 8.11 14.27
N CYS A 101 -16.40 8.01 15.21
CA CYS A 101 -14.97 8.15 14.96
C CYS A 101 -14.43 7.03 14.06
N GLY A 102 -14.92 5.79 14.21
CA GLY A 102 -14.62 4.70 13.29
C GLY A 102 -15.04 5.01 11.86
N SER A 103 -16.27 5.49 11.66
CA SER A 103 -16.80 5.86 10.34
C SER A 103 -16.02 7.03 9.70
N LEU A 104 -15.66 8.04 10.50
CA LEU A 104 -14.85 9.18 10.04
C LEU A 104 -13.46 8.74 9.59
N MET A 105 -12.79 7.87 10.36
CA MET A 105 -11.48 7.34 10.00
C MET A 105 -11.53 6.50 8.73
N GLY A 106 -12.58 5.68 8.57
CA GLY A 106 -12.82 4.94 7.33
C GLY A 106 -13.00 5.86 6.11
N CYS A 107 -13.81 6.92 6.26
CA CYS A 107 -14.00 7.92 5.21
C CYS A 107 -12.69 8.63 4.85
N TRP A 108 -11.89 9.00 5.85
CA TRP A 108 -10.60 9.65 5.63
C TRP A 108 -9.62 8.75 4.87
N LYS A 109 -9.48 7.48 5.28
CA LYS A 109 -8.62 6.54 4.55
C LYS A 109 -9.13 6.29 3.13
N PHE A 110 -10.45 6.20 2.93
CA PHE A 110 -11.01 6.08 1.59
C PHE A 110 -10.60 7.27 0.72
N LEU A 111 -10.73 8.51 1.23
CA LEU A 111 -10.31 9.71 0.52
C LEU A 111 -8.81 9.70 0.18
N THR A 112 -7.96 9.35 1.15
CA THR A 112 -6.52 9.18 0.90
C THR A 112 -6.24 8.11 -0.17
N GLY A 113 -6.97 7.00 -0.15
CA GLY A 113 -6.84 5.94 -1.16
C GLY A 113 -7.21 6.41 -2.57
N VAL A 114 -8.27 7.21 -2.71
CA VAL A 114 -8.68 7.81 -3.99
C VAL A 114 -7.61 8.77 -4.50
N VAL A 115 -7.11 9.66 -3.65
CA VAL A 115 -6.05 10.62 -4.02
C VAL A 115 -4.76 9.88 -4.43
N ASN A 116 -4.37 8.85 -3.69
CA ASN A 116 -3.19 8.04 -3.99
C ASN A 116 -3.31 7.34 -5.35
N THR A 117 -4.47 6.72 -5.60
CA THR A 117 -4.76 6.03 -6.87
C THR A 117 -4.77 7.00 -8.05
N ALA A 118 -5.17 8.27 -7.86
CA ALA A 118 -5.11 9.29 -8.89
C ALA A 118 -3.69 9.82 -9.14
N ALA A 119 -2.84 9.88 -8.11
CA ALA A 119 -1.49 10.43 -8.20
C ALA A 119 -0.53 9.52 -8.98
N PHE A 120 -0.59 8.19 -8.81
CA PHE A 120 0.37 7.26 -9.42
C PHE A 120 0.38 7.25 -10.96
N PRO A 121 -0.78 7.19 -11.65
CA PRO A 121 -0.83 7.29 -13.12
C PRO A 121 -0.26 8.62 -13.64
N ILE A 122 -0.49 9.72 -12.91
CA ILE A 122 0.02 11.05 -13.27
C ILE A 122 1.55 11.05 -13.18
N LEU A 123 2.11 10.53 -12.09
CA LEU A 123 3.56 10.38 -11.91
C LEU A 123 4.17 9.54 -13.04
N CYS A 124 3.55 8.40 -13.38
CA CYS A 124 4.02 7.54 -14.47
C CYS A 124 4.12 8.31 -15.80
N VAL A 125 3.10 9.10 -16.14
CA VAL A 125 3.10 9.90 -17.36
C VAL A 125 4.09 11.08 -17.29
N ASP A 126 4.27 11.70 -16.13
CA ASP A 126 5.27 12.76 -15.94
C ASP A 126 6.71 12.24 -16.09
N TYR A 127 6.99 11.00 -15.68
CA TYR A 127 8.27 10.35 -15.99
C TYR A 127 8.38 10.00 -17.48
N MET A 128 7.33 9.48 -18.10
CA MET A 128 7.33 9.11 -19.53
C MET A 128 7.51 10.33 -20.46
N LYS A 129 7.04 11.51 -20.05
CA LYS A 129 7.30 12.79 -20.72
C LYS A 129 8.80 13.08 -20.88
N LYS A 130 9.65 12.64 -19.94
CA LYS A 130 11.11 12.85 -20.02
C LYS A 130 11.75 12.01 -21.13
N LEU A 131 11.17 10.86 -21.48
CA LEU A 131 11.63 9.99 -22.57
C LEU A 131 11.01 10.35 -23.92
N PHE A 132 9.70 10.66 -23.93
CA PHE A 132 8.97 11.01 -25.13
C PHE A 132 8.28 12.37 -24.97
N PRO A 133 8.78 13.44 -25.62
CA PRO A 133 8.22 14.79 -25.48
C PRO A 133 6.79 14.91 -26.03
N VAL A 134 6.29 13.90 -26.75
CA VAL A 134 4.90 13.78 -27.21
C VAL A 134 3.88 13.80 -26.06
N PHE A 135 4.28 13.40 -24.84
CA PHE A 135 3.41 13.44 -23.66
C PHE A 135 3.45 14.77 -22.90
N ALA A 136 4.12 15.81 -23.43
CA ALA A 136 4.26 17.08 -22.75
C ALA A 136 2.94 17.86 -22.61
N SER A 137 2.03 17.78 -23.58
CA SER A 137 0.74 18.48 -23.57
C SER A 137 -0.30 17.83 -24.50
N GLY A 138 -1.59 18.08 -24.23
CA GLY A 138 -2.70 17.74 -25.11
C GLY A 138 -3.34 16.36 -24.89
N LEU A 139 -4.13 15.92 -25.87
CA LEU A 139 -4.84 14.63 -25.90
C LEU A 139 -3.95 13.41 -25.63
N PRO A 140 -2.68 13.32 -26.11
CA PRO A 140 -1.82 12.15 -25.85
C PRO A 140 -1.53 11.93 -24.37
N ARG A 141 -1.39 13.01 -23.59
CA ARG A 141 -1.19 12.94 -22.12
C ARG A 141 -2.43 12.38 -21.44
N THR A 142 -3.60 12.93 -21.76
CA THR A 142 -4.88 12.48 -21.16
C THR A 142 -5.16 11.03 -21.50
N LEU A 143 -4.92 10.61 -22.75
CA LEU A 143 -5.08 9.22 -23.18
C LEU A 143 -4.09 8.28 -22.48
N ALA A 144 -2.83 8.68 -22.30
CA ALA A 144 -1.84 7.87 -21.58
C ALA A 144 -2.24 7.67 -20.10
N ILE A 145 -2.70 8.73 -19.43
CA ILE A 145 -3.21 8.65 -18.05
C ILE A 145 -4.42 7.71 -18.03
N LEU A 146 -5.42 7.92 -18.89
CA LEU A 146 -6.62 7.08 -18.95
C LEU A 146 -6.29 5.61 -19.20
N LEU A 147 -5.44 5.32 -20.19
CA LEU A 147 -5.07 3.96 -20.56
C LEU A 147 -4.32 3.27 -19.41
N SER A 148 -3.37 3.97 -18.77
CA SER A 148 -2.65 3.43 -17.62
C SER A 148 -3.60 3.11 -16.45
N THR A 149 -4.53 4.02 -16.12
CA THR A 149 -5.53 3.79 -15.07
C THR A 149 -6.45 2.61 -15.38
N VAL A 150 -6.90 2.45 -16.63
CA VAL A 150 -7.75 1.33 -17.04
C VAL A 150 -7.01 0.00 -16.97
N ILE A 151 -5.76 -0.05 -17.45
CA ILE A 151 -4.92 -1.25 -17.36
C ILE A 151 -4.68 -1.62 -15.89
N LEU A 152 -4.27 -0.66 -15.06
CA LEU A 152 -4.05 -0.89 -13.62
C LEU A 152 -5.34 -1.35 -12.93
N SER A 153 -6.49 -0.77 -13.27
CA SER A 153 -7.79 -1.20 -12.74
C SER A 153 -8.09 -2.65 -13.10
N PHE A 154 -7.87 -3.04 -14.36
CA PHE A 154 -8.08 -4.42 -14.82
C PHE A 154 -7.16 -5.41 -14.09
N VAL A 155 -5.89 -5.06 -13.88
CA VAL A 155 -4.95 -5.88 -13.10
C VAL A 155 -5.44 -6.04 -11.65
N ASN A 156 -5.94 -4.98 -11.03
CA ASN A 156 -6.53 -5.05 -9.69
C ASN A 156 -7.75 -5.98 -9.62
N TYR A 157 -8.57 -6.04 -10.67
CA TYR A 157 -9.70 -6.97 -10.75
C TYR A 157 -9.27 -8.45 -10.90
N THR A 158 -8.06 -8.72 -11.36
CA THR A 158 -7.59 -10.10 -11.64
C THR A 158 -7.25 -10.88 -10.35
N GLY A 159 -7.26 -10.21 -9.20
CA GLY A 159 -7.23 -10.83 -7.87
C GLY A 159 -5.89 -10.71 -7.14
N LEU A 160 -5.96 -10.63 -5.81
CA LEU A 160 -4.84 -10.29 -4.90
C LEU A 160 -3.59 -11.16 -5.06
N ASN A 161 -3.74 -12.43 -5.45
CA ASN A 161 -2.60 -13.33 -5.59
C ASN A 161 -1.75 -13.00 -6.83
N ILE A 162 -2.39 -12.56 -7.91
CA ILE A 162 -1.71 -12.14 -9.15
C ILE A 162 -1.10 -10.76 -8.96
N VAL A 163 -1.83 -9.85 -8.30
CA VAL A 163 -1.32 -8.52 -7.95
C VAL A 163 -0.08 -8.61 -7.05
N GLY A 164 -0.08 -9.50 -6.05
CA GLY A 164 1.07 -9.72 -5.18
C GLY A 164 2.32 -10.20 -5.94
N LEU A 165 2.18 -11.11 -6.90
CA LEU A 165 3.30 -11.56 -7.74
C LEU A 165 3.78 -10.47 -8.71
N ALA A 166 2.83 -9.75 -9.34
CA ALA A 166 3.13 -8.63 -10.21
C ALA A 166 3.87 -7.51 -9.47
N ALA A 167 3.48 -7.24 -8.22
CA ALA A 167 4.13 -6.27 -7.33
C ALA A 167 5.60 -6.63 -7.09
N ILE A 168 5.92 -7.90 -6.81
CA ILE A 168 7.32 -8.35 -6.65
C ILE A 168 8.13 -8.04 -7.91
N GLY A 169 7.60 -8.39 -9.09
CA GLY A 169 8.26 -8.11 -10.37
C GLY A 169 8.47 -6.62 -10.61
N LEU A 170 7.44 -5.81 -10.35
CA LEU A 170 7.50 -4.34 -10.42
C LEU A 170 8.56 -3.78 -9.47
N GLY A 171 8.68 -4.30 -8.25
CA GLY A 171 9.67 -3.86 -7.26
C GLY A 171 11.10 -4.16 -7.66
N VAL A 172 11.34 -5.35 -8.23
CA VAL A 172 12.67 -5.68 -8.75
C VAL A 172 13.03 -4.75 -9.90
N VAL A 173 12.13 -4.56 -10.86
CA VAL A 173 12.36 -3.68 -12.03
C VAL A 173 12.54 -2.22 -11.62
N SER A 174 11.78 -1.75 -10.63
CA SER A 174 11.80 -0.35 -10.18
C SER A 174 13.05 -0.04 -9.34
N LEU A 175 13.52 -0.98 -8.52
CA LEU A 175 14.73 -0.80 -7.71
C LEU A 175 16.03 -1.00 -8.50
N PHE A 176 16.01 -1.87 -9.52
CA PHE A 176 17.19 -2.18 -10.34
C PHE A 176 17.98 -0.96 -10.85
N PRO A 177 17.37 0.06 -11.50
CA PRO A 177 18.11 1.23 -11.96
C PRO A 177 18.73 2.04 -10.81
N PHE A 178 18.07 2.11 -9.65
CA PHE A 178 18.60 2.80 -8.48
C PHE A 178 19.78 2.06 -7.86
N VAL A 179 19.75 0.73 -7.82
CA VAL A 179 20.88 -0.08 -7.37
C VAL A 179 22.09 0.16 -8.28
N ILE A 180 21.89 0.15 -9.60
CA ILE A 180 22.97 0.44 -10.56
C ILE A 180 23.51 1.85 -10.37
N MET A 181 22.65 2.87 -10.32
CA MET A 181 23.06 4.26 -10.13
C MET A 181 23.81 4.43 -8.80
N SER A 182 23.38 3.76 -7.74
CA SER A 182 24.05 3.82 -6.43
C SER A 182 25.45 3.21 -6.50
N ILE A 183 25.61 2.03 -7.10
CA ILE A 183 26.91 1.38 -7.28
C ILE A 183 27.84 2.23 -8.15
N MET A 184 27.32 2.85 -9.21
CA MET A 184 28.09 3.75 -10.08
C MET A 184 28.45 5.08 -9.39
N ALA A 185 27.63 5.55 -8.45
CA ALA A 185 27.89 6.77 -7.71
C ALA A 185 29.02 6.61 -6.69
N VAL A 186 29.13 5.45 -6.00
CA VAL A 186 30.17 5.17 -4.98
C VAL A 186 31.60 5.58 -5.43
N PRO A 187 32.11 5.17 -6.60
CA PRO A 187 33.46 5.56 -7.04
C PRO A 187 33.58 7.04 -7.46
N GLN A 188 32.48 7.74 -7.71
CA GLN A 188 32.47 9.15 -8.11
C GLN A 188 32.32 10.11 -6.93
N ILE A 189 32.12 9.61 -5.71
CA ILE A 189 32.10 10.40 -4.49
C ILE A 189 33.50 11.00 -4.31
N ARG A 190 33.64 12.28 -4.67
CA ARG A 190 34.82 13.09 -4.35
C ARG A 190 34.58 13.73 -2.98
N PRO A 191 35.18 13.22 -1.90
CA PRO A 191 35.13 13.93 -0.62
C PRO A 191 35.86 15.25 -0.82
N HIS A 192 35.11 16.35 -0.79
CA HIS A 192 35.72 17.69 -0.73
C HIS A 192 36.40 17.79 0.63
N ARG A 193 37.74 17.73 0.63
CA ARG A 193 38.55 18.16 1.78
C ARG A 193 38.58 19.68 1.86
#